data_AF-A0A4Y2ASM8-F1
#
_entry.id   AF-A0A4Y2ASM8-F1
#
_cell.length_a   1.000
_cell.length_b   1.000
_cell.length_c   1.000
_cell.angle_alpha   90.00
_cell.angle_beta   90.00
_cell.angle_gamma   90.00
#
_symmetry.space_group_name_H-M   'P 1'
#
loop_
_entity.id
_entity.type
_entity.pdbx_description
1 polymer ?
#
loop_
_entity_poly.entity_id
_entity_poly.type
_entity_poly.pdbx_seq_one_letter_code
_entity_poly.pdbx_strand_id
1 'polypeptide(L)'
;MDAKLKYCVNQFDGANFAVWARRIESIYVAKNLDKFLNKEADETKEDEVSASKKAYALMLSFLSDKVLLSLSDENTCASIFQKLKSTYLRDGAVNQILILNVLLC
;
A
#
# COMPACT_ATOMS: atom_id res chain seq x y z
N MET A 1 -7.72 28.45 -6.32
CA MET A 1 -6.80 28.08 -5.23
C MET A 1 -7.17 26.67 -4.81
N ASP A 2 -6.57 25.67 -5.45
CA ASP A 2 -6.72 24.27 -5.06
C ASP A 2 -6.10 24.09 -3.67
N ALA A 3 -6.94 23.99 -2.66
CA ALA A 3 -6.51 23.59 -1.33
C ALA A 3 -5.86 22.22 -1.48
N LYS A 4 -4.52 22.16 -1.38
CA LYS A 4 -3.75 20.93 -1.38
C LYS A 4 -4.23 20.10 -0.19
N LEU A 5 -5.19 19.20 -0.44
CA LEU A 5 -5.69 18.25 0.55
C LEU A 5 -4.47 17.50 1.12
N LYS A 6 -4.08 17.89 2.34
CA LYS A 6 -2.98 17.28 3.06
C LYS A 6 -3.56 16.04 3.74
N TYR A 7 -3.53 14.93 3.01
CA TYR A 7 -3.89 13.65 3.59
C TYR A 7 -2.89 13.30 4.69
N CYS A 8 -3.36 13.27 5.94
CA CYS A 8 -2.52 12.91 7.08
C CYS A 8 -2.72 11.41 7.36
N VAL A 9 -1.84 10.59 6.79
CA VAL A 9 -1.77 9.16 7.07
C VAL A 9 -0.44 8.91 7.76
N ASN A 10 -0.48 8.27 8.93
CA ASN A 10 0.72 7.83 9.61
C ASN A 10 1.48 6.86 8.70
N GLN A 11 2.81 6.94 8.73
CA GLN A 11 3.64 5.97 8.05
C GLN A 11 3.30 4.55 8.53
N PHE A 12 3.30 3.61 7.60
CA PHE A 12 3.08 2.20 7.90
C PHE A 12 4.33 1.60 8.51
N ASP A 13 4.14 1.00 9.69
CA ASP A 13 5.17 0.36 10.50
C ASP A 13 4.97 -1.16 10.64
N GLY A 14 3.92 -1.69 10.00
CA GLY A 14 3.50 -3.09 10.09
C GLY A 14 2.17 -3.31 10.82
N ALA A 15 1.64 -2.31 11.54
CA ALA A 15 0.40 -2.45 12.29
C ALA A 15 -0.84 -2.04 11.48
N ASN A 16 -1.98 -2.70 11.74
CA ASN A 16 -3.29 -2.34 11.19
C ASN A 16 -3.32 -2.19 9.65
N PHE A 17 -2.66 -3.09 8.92
CA PHE A 17 -2.52 -3.01 7.47
C PHE A 17 -3.85 -2.80 6.74
N ALA A 18 -4.93 -3.47 7.12
CA ALA A 18 -6.24 -3.31 6.49
C ALA A 18 -6.78 -1.87 6.57
N VAL A 19 -6.58 -1.18 7.70
CA VAL A 19 -7.00 0.22 7.88
C VAL A 19 -6.09 1.16 7.08
N TRP A 20 -4.78 0.92 7.12
CA TRP A 20 -3.81 1.70 6.36
C TRP A 20 -4.06 1.57 4.85
N ALA A 21 -4.19 0.34 4.34
CA ALA A 21 -4.44 0.06 2.92
C ALA A 21 -5.70 0.75 2.41
N ARG A 22 -6.80 0.71 3.17
CA ARG A 22 -8.04 1.43 2.82
C ARG A 22 -7.83 2.95 2.69
N ARG A 23 -7.01 3.54 3.57
CA ARG A 23 -6.67 4.98 3.48
C ARG A 23 -5.80 5.28 2.26
N ILE A 24 -4.85 4.41 1.96
CA ILE A 24 -4.01 4.52 0.75
C ILE A 24 -4.85 4.46 -0.51
N GLU A 25 -5.73 3.47 -0.63
CA GLU A 25 -6.65 3.34 -1.78
C GLU A 25 -7.46 4.62 -1.99
N SER A 26 -8.04 5.18 -0.93
CA SER A 26 -8.79 6.45 -1.00
C SER A 26 -7.93 7.64 -1.48
N ILE A 27 -6.68 7.75 -1.02
CA ILE A 27 -5.77 8.83 -1.42
C ILE A 27 -5.37 8.70 -2.88
N TYR A 28 -5.13 7.48 -3.35
CA TYR A 28 -4.71 7.22 -4.72
C TYR A 28 -5.84 7.50 -5.71
N VAL A 29 -7.09 7.12 -5.37
CA VAL A 29 -8.27 7.52 -6.14
C VAL A 29 -8.37 9.04 -6.23
N ALA A 30 -8.24 9.74 -5.10
CA ALA A 30 -8.33 11.20 -5.08
C ALA A 30 -7.19 11.92 -5.85
N LYS A 31 -6.12 11.21 -6.19
CA LYS A 31 -5.00 11.70 -7.01
C LYS A 31 -5.01 11.18 -8.44
N ASN A 32 -6.00 10.38 -8.83
CA ASN A 32 -6.06 9.66 -10.11
C ASN A 32 -4.82 8.77 -10.35
N LEU A 33 -4.37 8.07 -9.30
CA LEU A 33 -3.21 7.18 -9.34
C LEU A 33 -3.57 5.73 -8.99
N ASP A 34 -4.83 5.42 -8.68
CA ASP A 34 -5.31 4.13 -8.17
C ASP A 34 -4.98 2.95 -9.10
N LYS A 35 -4.93 3.16 -10.42
CA LYS A 35 -4.51 2.11 -11.36
C LYS A 35 -3.12 1.53 -11.03
N PHE A 36 -2.21 2.36 -10.50
CA PHE A 36 -0.84 1.96 -10.17
C PHE A 36 -0.70 1.20 -8.86
N LEU A 37 -1.80 0.99 -8.11
CA LEU A 37 -1.81 0.07 -6.97
C LEU A 37 -1.78 -1.40 -7.40
N ASN A 38 -2.28 -1.70 -8.61
CA ASN A 38 -2.45 -3.09 -9.07
C ASN A 38 -1.84 -3.36 -10.45
N LYS A 39 -1.39 -2.32 -11.18
CA LYS A 39 -0.87 -2.45 -12.53
C LYS A 39 0.34 -1.56 -12.75
N GLU A 40 1.31 -2.07 -13.49
CA GLU A 40 2.43 -1.28 -13.98
C GLU A 40 2.03 -0.28 -15.07
N ALA A 41 2.85 0.77 -15.23
CA ALA A 41 2.72 1.69 -16.33
C ALA A 41 3.00 0.98 -17.66
N ASP A 42 2.30 1.42 -18.70
CA ASP A 42 2.73 1.16 -20.07
C ASP A 42 3.97 2.01 -20.38
N GLU A 43 5.13 1.36 -20.51
CA GLU A 43 6.41 2.04 -20.76
C GLU A 43 6.44 2.83 -22.08
N THR A 44 5.52 2.55 -23.00
CA THR A 44 5.39 3.28 -24.27
C THR A 44 4.65 4.61 -24.14
N LYS A 45 4.03 4.87 -22.98
CA LYS A 45 3.23 6.07 -22.70
C LYS A 45 3.91 6.94 -21.67
N GLU A 46 4.52 8.04 -22.12
CA GLU A 46 5.28 8.96 -21.27
C GLU A 46 4.46 9.53 -20.10
N ASP A 47 3.17 9.82 -20.34
CA ASP A 47 2.25 10.30 -19.31
C ASP A 47 2.01 9.25 -18.22
N GLU A 48 1.89 7.97 -18.60
CA GLU A 48 1.77 6.88 -17.64
C GLU A 48 3.06 6.65 -16.86
N VAL A 49 4.22 6.70 -17.51
CA VAL A 49 5.54 6.59 -16.85
C VAL A 49 5.75 7.72 -15.84
N SER A 50 5.36 8.96 -16.20
CA SER A 50 5.43 10.10 -15.29
C SER A 50 4.48 9.93 -14.10
N ALA A 51 3.26 9.45 -14.35
CA ALA A 51 2.27 9.22 -13.30
C ALA A 51 2.65 8.04 -12.38
N SER A 52 3.27 6.97 -12.89
CA SER A 52 3.73 5.84 -12.06
C SER A 52 4.90 6.22 -11.16
N LYS A 53 5.83 7.05 -11.63
CA LYS A 53 6.90 7.61 -10.78
C LYS A 53 6.33 8.45 -9.63
N LYS A 54 5.28 9.23 -9.89
CA LYS A 54 4.56 10.00 -8.85
C LYS A 54 3.86 9.08 -7.85
N ALA A 55 3.21 8.02 -8.33
CA ALA A 55 2.61 6.99 -7.49
C ALA A 55 3.68 6.32 -6.60
N TYR A 56 4.78 5.88 -7.18
CA TYR A 56 5.88 5.26 -6.44
C TYR A 56 6.42 6.18 -5.33
N ALA A 57 6.80 7.42 -5.65
CA ALA A 57 7.30 8.38 -4.67
C ALA A 57 6.27 8.65 -3.55
N LEU A 58 4.99 8.71 -3.90
CA LEU A 58 3.92 8.87 -2.92
C LEU A 58 3.78 7.63 -2.02
N MET A 59 3.86 6.40 -2.55
CA MET A 59 3.84 5.17 -1.77
C MET A 59 4.95 5.18 -0.72
N LEU A 60 6.18 5.49 -1.13
CA LEU A 60 7.33 5.54 -0.22
C LEU A 60 7.10 6.51 0.95
N SER A 61 6.46 7.65 0.70
CA SER A 61 6.17 8.64 1.75
C SER A 61 5.24 8.13 2.87
N PHE A 62 4.49 7.06 2.60
CA PHE A 62 3.58 6.43 3.55
C PHE A 62 4.19 5.22 4.27
N LEU A 63 5.47 4.92 4.07
CA LEU A 63 6.14 3.78 4.69
C LEU A 63 7.20 4.26 5.68
N SER A 64 7.35 3.53 6.78
CA SER A 64 8.45 3.76 7.73
C SER A 64 9.76 3.18 7.18
N ASP A 65 10.89 3.68 7.66
CA ASP A 65 12.22 3.22 7.26
C ASP A 65 12.40 1.71 7.42
N LYS A 66 11.86 1.14 8.50
CA LYS A 66 11.88 -0.31 8.74
C LYS A 66 11.18 -1.08 7.63
N VAL A 67 10.01 -0.61 7.18
CA VAL A 67 9.25 -1.26 6.11
C VAL A 67 9.95 -1.04 4.77
N LEU A 68 10.49 0.15 4.52
CA LEU A 68 11.25 0.46 3.31
C LEU A 68 12.46 -0.45 3.13
N LEU A 69 13.22 -0.72 4.19
CA LEU A 69 14.34 -1.66 4.15
C LEU A 69 13.93 -3.07 3.72
N SER A 70 12.72 -3.51 4.08
CA SER A 70 12.19 -4.83 3.69
C SER A 70 11.69 -4.91 2.24
N LEU A 71 11.67 -3.78 1.52
CA LEU A 71 11.13 -3.62 0.17
C LEU A 71 12.22 -3.13 -0.81
N SER A 72 13.50 -3.32 -0.50
CA SER A 72 14.62 -2.79 -1.30
C SER A 72 14.62 -3.20 -2.76
N ASP A 73 14.04 -4.36 -3.06
CA ASP A 73 14.00 -4.94 -4.41
C ASP A 73 12.78 -4.46 -5.21
N GLU A 74 11.83 -3.80 -4.56
CA GLU A 74 10.58 -3.34 -5.15
C GLU A 74 10.75 -1.91 -5.67
N ASN A 75 10.59 -1.71 -6.98
CA ASN A 75 10.86 -0.43 -7.64
C ASN A 75 9.61 0.23 -8.25
N THR A 76 8.43 -0.35 -8.06
CA THR A 76 7.17 0.21 -8.54
C THR A 76 6.14 0.30 -7.42
N CYS A 77 5.12 1.15 -7.63
CA CYS A 77 4.02 1.28 -6.68
C CYS A 77 3.23 -0.03 -6.55
N ALA A 78 3.00 -0.71 -7.68
CA ALA A 78 2.23 -1.95 -7.71
C ALA A 78 3.00 -3.08 -7.02
N SER A 79 4.29 -3.24 -7.31
CA SER A 79 5.10 -4.29 -6.71
C SER A 79 5.20 -4.14 -5.18
N ILE A 80 5.42 -2.91 -4.68
CA ILE A 80 5.33 -2.60 -3.24
C ILE A 80 3.96 -2.98 -2.67
N PHE A 81 2.86 -2.51 -3.27
CA PHE A 81 1.54 -2.70 -2.67
C PHE A 81 1.12 -4.17 -2.66
N GLN A 82 1.44 -4.93 -3.72
CA GLN A 82 1.21 -6.36 -3.77
C GLN A 82 2.08 -7.11 -2.76
N LYS A 83 3.35 -6.74 -2.61
CA LYS A 83 4.23 -7.32 -1.60
C LYS A 83 3.68 -7.11 -0.19
N LEU A 84 3.28 -5.88 0.14
CA LEU A 84 2.65 -5.55 1.42
C LEU A 84 1.35 -6.36 1.63
N LYS A 85 0.49 -6.47 0.61
CA LYS A 85 -0.69 -7.33 0.66
C LYS A 85 -0.30 -8.78 0.97
N SER A 86 0.66 -9.36 0.27
CA SER A 86 1.09 -10.76 0.51
C SER A 86 1.67 -10.99 1.91
N THR A 87 2.37 -9.99 2.46
CA THR A 87 3.03 -10.08 3.76
C THR A 87 2.05 -9.91 4.91
N TYR A 88 1.15 -8.93 4.81
CA TYR A 88 0.29 -8.49 5.92
C TYR A 88 -1.18 -8.91 5.79
N LEU A 89 -1.60 -9.40 4.61
CA LEU A 89 -2.90 -10.07 4.42
C LEU A 89 -2.79 -11.59 4.44
N ARG A 90 -1.78 -12.17 5.11
CA ARG A 90 -1.76 -13.62 5.36
C ARG A 90 -3.04 -14.04 6.08
N ASP A 91 -3.89 -14.72 5.33
CA ASP A 91 -5.07 -15.49 5.70
C ASP A 91 -5.65 -15.19 7.09
N GLY A 92 -6.58 -14.25 7.12
CA GLY A 92 -7.58 -14.16 8.19
C GLY A 92 -8.38 -15.46 8.42
N ALA A 93 -8.14 -16.52 7.66
CA ALA A 93 -8.70 -17.86 7.87
C ALA A 93 -7.89 -18.74 8.84
N VAL A 94 -6.56 -18.56 8.99
CA VAL A 94 -5.77 -19.48 9.84
C VAL A 94 -5.82 -19.10 11.32
N ASN A 95 -5.97 -17.81 11.64
CA ASN A 95 -5.98 -17.36 13.03
C ASN A 95 -7.38 -17.19 13.65
N GLN A 96 -8.47 -17.30 12.87
CA GLN A 96 -9.83 -17.37 13.42
C GLN A 96 -10.15 -18.75 14.01
N ILE A 97 -9.51 -19.83 13.53
CA ILE A 97 -9.72 -21.19 14.05
C ILE A 97 -8.99 -21.39 15.39
N LEU A 98 -7.89 -20.68 15.66
CA LEU A 98 -7.11 -20.86 16.89
C LEU A 98 -7.75 -20.20 18.12
N ILE A 99 -8.59 -19.18 17.96
CA ILE A 99 -9.23 -18.49 19.11
C ILE A 99 -10.46 -19.25 19.62
N LEU A 100 -11.06 -20.15 18.84
CA LEU A 100 -12.24 -20.89 19.29
C LEU A 100 -11.93 -22.11 20.19
N ASN A 101 -10.69 -22.59 20.23
CA ASN A 101 -10.33 -23.79 21.02
C ASN A 101 -9.72 -23.49 22.41
N VAL A 102 -9.45 -22.21 22.76
CA VAL A 102 -8.87 -21.84 24.07
C VAL A 102 -9.92 -21.32 25.08
N LEU A 103 -11.21 -21.37 24.73
CA LEU A 103 -12.32 -21.01 25.64
C LEU A 103 -13.31 -22.16 25.92
N LEU A 104 -12.99 -23.39 25.49
CA LEU A 104 -13.77 -24.61 25.79
C LEU A 104 -12.83 -25.78 26.14
N CYS A 105 -12.06 -25.66 27.23
CA CYS A 105 -11.52 -26.77 28.03
C CYS A 105 -11.04 -26.22 29.38
#